data_AF-A0A435HE39-F1
#
_entry.id   AF-A0A435HE39-F1
#
_cell.length_a   1.000
_cell.length_b   1.000
_cell.length_c   1.000
_cell.angle_alpha   90.00
_cell.angle_beta   90.00
_cell.angle_gamma   90.00
#
_symmetry.space_group_name_H-M   'P 1'
#
loop_
_entity.id
_entity.type
_entity.pdbx_description
1 polymer ?
#
loop_
_entity_poly.entity_id
_entity_poly.type
_entity_poly.pdbx_seq_one_letter_code
_entity_poly.pdbx_strand_id
1 'polypeptide(L)'
;NVQRGADGSGFGNPGLRCTACHFSSNSKALHGPPGAENWHLAPAEMAWFGKSSAEICAQIKDPLRNGNRSLKDIALHVRDDRLVAWGWAPGPDREPAPDSAEATYQAIEDWAAAGASCPPGQ
;
A
#
# COMPACT_ATOMS: atom_id res chain seq x y z
N ASN A 1 -13.20 11.56 13.09
CA ASN A 1 -11.97 11.34 12.28
C ASN A 1 -12.30 10.28 11.23
N VAL A 2 -11.74 10.34 10.03
CA VAL A 2 -11.93 9.28 9.01
C VAL A 2 -11.14 8.03 9.44
N GLN A 3 -11.76 6.84 9.38
CA GLN A 3 -11.16 5.56 9.78
C GLN A 3 -11.56 4.44 8.82
N ARG A 4 -10.82 3.31 8.80
CA ARG A 4 -11.08 2.14 7.93
C ARG A 4 -12.50 1.59 7.99
N GLY A 5 -13.14 1.68 9.17
CA GLY A 5 -14.41 1.03 9.49
C GLY A 5 -14.23 -0.35 10.14
N ALA A 6 -15.11 -0.70 11.07
CA ALA A 6 -15.07 -1.98 11.80
C ALA A 6 -15.73 -3.14 11.02
N ASP A 7 -16.33 -2.85 9.86
CA ASP A 7 -17.03 -3.83 9.01
C ASP A 7 -16.08 -4.71 8.16
N GLY A 8 -14.77 -4.54 8.31
CA GLY A 8 -13.75 -5.26 7.56
C GLY A 8 -13.57 -4.80 6.11
N SER A 9 -14.46 -3.94 5.58
CA SER A 9 -14.52 -3.60 4.16
C SER A 9 -13.41 -2.64 3.70
N GLY A 10 -12.86 -1.84 4.61
CA GLY A 10 -11.87 -0.82 4.27
C GLY A 10 -12.44 0.48 3.72
N PHE A 11 -13.76 0.55 3.50
CA PHE A 11 -14.43 1.65 2.81
C PHE A 11 -14.90 2.79 3.74
N GLY A 12 -14.40 2.86 4.96
CA GLY A 12 -14.71 3.96 5.87
C GLY A 12 -15.71 3.58 6.96
N ASN A 13 -15.65 4.31 8.09
CA ASN A 13 -16.61 4.17 9.19
C ASN A 13 -18.02 4.65 8.80
N PRO A 14 -19.09 4.20 9.50
CA PRO A 14 -20.45 4.66 9.23
C PRO A 14 -20.54 6.19 9.21
N GLY A 15 -21.22 6.73 8.20
CA GLY A 15 -21.36 8.18 7.97
C GLY A 15 -20.16 8.86 7.27
N LEU A 16 -19.01 8.19 7.13
CA LEU A 16 -17.80 8.72 6.46
C LEU A 16 -17.18 7.67 5.53
N ARG A 17 -17.93 7.26 4.50
CA ARG A 17 -17.44 6.30 3.50
C ARG A 17 -16.38 6.95 2.61
N CYS A 18 -15.33 6.22 2.27
CA CYS A 18 -14.23 6.69 1.42
C CYS A 18 -14.73 7.20 0.07
N THR A 19 -15.79 6.58 -0.47
CA THR A 19 -16.43 6.95 -1.74
C THR A 19 -17.12 8.32 -1.73
N ALA A 20 -17.28 8.97 -0.56
CA ALA A 20 -17.77 10.34 -0.49
C ALA A 20 -16.74 11.38 -0.98
N CYS A 21 -15.45 11.04 -0.94
CA CYS A 21 -14.34 11.93 -1.33
C CYS A 21 -13.45 11.34 -2.42
N HIS A 22 -13.22 10.02 -2.40
CA HIS A 22 -12.34 9.32 -3.34
C HIS A 22 -13.12 8.85 -4.57
N PHE A 23 -12.63 9.21 -5.74
CA PHE A 23 -13.19 8.84 -7.04
C PHE A 23 -12.19 8.00 -7.85
N SER A 24 -12.53 7.68 -9.10
CA SER A 24 -11.67 6.90 -10.01
C SER A 24 -10.37 7.60 -10.42
N SER A 25 -10.26 8.92 -10.19
CA SER A 25 -9.09 9.74 -10.51
C SER A 25 -8.82 10.76 -9.41
N ASN A 26 -7.56 11.20 -9.31
CA ASN A 26 -7.14 12.22 -8.35
C ASN A 26 -8.02 13.48 -8.38
N SER A 27 -8.32 14.02 -7.20
CA SER A 27 -8.90 15.34 -7.08
C SER A 27 -8.00 16.40 -7.72
N LYS A 28 -8.61 17.38 -8.40
CA LYS A 28 -7.91 18.56 -8.94
C LYS A 28 -7.61 19.61 -7.87
N ALA A 29 -8.29 19.55 -6.72
CA ALA A 29 -8.02 20.44 -5.60
C ALA A 29 -6.66 20.11 -4.96
N LEU A 30 -5.90 21.14 -4.62
CA LEU A 30 -4.63 21.02 -3.92
C LEU A 30 -4.82 20.25 -2.60
N HIS A 31 -3.92 19.29 -2.33
CA HIS A 31 -4.00 18.36 -1.19
C HIS A 31 -5.30 17.53 -1.12
N GLY A 32 -6.05 17.44 -2.23
CA GLY A 32 -7.27 16.66 -2.30
C GLY A 32 -7.06 15.15 -2.15
N PRO A 33 -8.17 14.40 -2.02
CA PRO A 33 -8.12 12.96 -1.90
C PRO A 33 -7.50 12.32 -3.14
N PRO A 34 -6.67 11.27 -2.97
CA PRO A 34 -6.22 10.43 -4.07
C PRO A 34 -7.39 9.73 -4.75
N GLY A 35 -7.20 9.31 -6.00
CA GLY A 35 -8.22 8.58 -6.74
C GLY A 35 -7.68 7.37 -7.48
N ALA A 36 -8.41 6.28 -7.35
CA ALA A 36 -8.29 5.03 -8.07
C ALA A 36 -9.62 4.29 -7.91
N GLU A 37 -9.94 3.37 -8.83
CA GLU A 37 -11.09 2.48 -8.65
C GLU A 37 -10.97 1.67 -7.36
N ASN A 38 -12.09 1.44 -6.68
CA ASN A 38 -12.16 0.67 -5.43
C ASN A 38 -11.25 1.18 -4.30
N TRP A 39 -11.11 2.50 -4.14
CA TRP A 39 -10.32 3.07 -3.05
C TRP A 39 -10.80 2.60 -1.67
N HIS A 40 -9.92 1.92 -0.93
CA HIS A 40 -10.17 1.43 0.42
C HIS A 40 -8.86 1.43 1.22
N LEU A 41 -8.97 1.50 2.54
CA LEU A 41 -7.82 1.52 3.43
C LEU A 41 -7.39 0.09 3.80
N ALA A 42 -6.09 -0.18 3.80
CA ALA A 42 -5.52 -1.45 4.28
C ALA A 42 -5.77 -1.66 5.79
N PRO A 43 -5.80 -2.91 6.29
CA PRO A 43 -5.88 -3.20 7.73
C PRO A 43 -4.73 -2.56 8.53
N ALA A 44 -4.94 -2.31 9.83
CA ALA A 44 -3.95 -1.64 10.68
C ALA A 44 -2.67 -2.48 10.84
N GLU A 45 -2.80 -3.80 10.76
CA GLU A 45 -1.73 -4.78 10.80
C GLU A 45 -0.77 -4.63 9.61
N MET A 46 -1.18 -3.93 8.54
CA MET A 46 -0.35 -3.61 7.37
C MET A 46 0.39 -2.27 7.47
N ALA A 47 0.26 -1.52 8.57
CA ALA A 47 0.93 -0.21 8.70
C ALA A 47 2.45 -0.35 8.72
N TRP A 48 3.16 0.46 7.93
CA TRP A 48 4.63 0.53 7.91
C TRP A 48 5.20 1.78 8.60
N PHE A 49 4.40 2.84 8.74
CA PHE A 49 4.86 4.08 9.35
C PHE A 49 5.37 3.84 10.78
N GLY A 50 6.59 4.31 11.06
CA GLY A 50 7.24 4.15 12.36
C GLY A 50 7.86 2.78 12.63
N LYS A 51 7.82 1.83 11.66
CA LYS A 51 8.49 0.53 11.78
C LYS A 51 9.92 0.57 11.24
N SER A 52 10.80 -0.22 11.85
CA SER A 52 12.14 -0.46 11.31
C SER A 52 12.10 -1.39 10.08
N SER A 53 13.17 -1.38 9.29
CA SER A 53 13.28 -2.28 8.12
C SER A 53 13.21 -3.77 8.51
N ALA A 54 13.68 -4.13 9.71
CA ALA A 54 13.59 -5.50 10.21
C ALA A 54 12.13 -5.89 10.52
N GLU A 55 11.37 -4.97 11.12
CA GLU A 55 9.94 -5.18 11.40
C GLU A 55 9.11 -5.28 10.13
N ILE A 56 9.36 -4.41 9.15
CA ILE A 56 8.68 -4.44 7.84
C ILE A 56 9.02 -5.75 7.12
N CYS A 57 10.28 -6.20 7.14
CA CYS A 57 10.67 -7.47 6.55
C CYS A 57 9.91 -8.66 7.17
N ALA A 58 9.87 -8.73 8.50
CA ALA A 58 9.13 -9.76 9.21
C ALA A 58 7.62 -9.71 8.89
N GLN A 59 7.06 -8.51 8.70
CA GLN A 59 5.66 -8.31 8.36
C GLN A 59 5.31 -8.73 6.93
N ILE A 60 6.13 -8.37 5.95
CA ILE A 60 5.94 -8.77 4.54
C ILE A 60 5.96 -10.30 4.40
N LYS A 61 6.80 -10.98 5.18
CA LYS A 61 6.96 -12.44 5.15
C LYS A 61 5.89 -13.21 5.94
N ASP A 62 5.02 -12.52 6.68
CA ASP A 62 4.02 -13.13 7.55
C ASP A 62 2.64 -13.17 6.85
N PRO A 63 2.13 -14.36 6.46
CA PRO A 63 0.83 -14.50 5.80
C PRO A 63 -0.34 -13.90 6.58
N LEU A 64 -0.25 -13.87 7.92
CA LEU A 64 -1.30 -13.30 8.78
C LEU A 64 -1.35 -11.77 8.73
N ARG A 65 -0.26 -11.13 8.27
CA ARG A 65 -0.14 -9.67 8.23
C ARG A 65 0.03 -9.09 6.83
N ASN A 66 0.17 -9.93 5.80
CA ASN A 66 0.35 -9.51 4.41
C ASN A 66 -0.87 -9.82 3.50
N GLY A 67 -1.98 -10.30 4.09
CA GLY A 67 -3.18 -10.69 3.34
C GLY A 67 -3.08 -12.08 2.72
N ASN A 68 -2.36 -13.00 3.37
CA ASN A 68 -2.12 -14.37 2.94
C ASN A 68 -1.45 -14.47 1.55
N ARG A 69 -0.53 -13.54 1.27
CA ARG A 69 0.20 -13.45 0.00
C ARG A 69 1.55 -14.16 0.10
N SER A 70 1.96 -14.85 -0.96
CA SER A 70 3.37 -15.22 -1.13
C SER A 70 4.23 -14.00 -1.51
N LEU A 71 5.56 -14.11 -1.47
CA LEU A 71 6.43 -13.01 -1.92
C LEU A 71 6.21 -12.65 -3.39
N LYS A 72 5.94 -13.66 -4.23
CA LYS A 72 5.57 -13.45 -5.63
C LYS A 72 4.26 -12.68 -5.76
N ASP A 73 3.25 -13.04 -4.97
CA ASP A 73 1.96 -12.33 -4.97
C ASP A 73 2.08 -10.91 -4.42
N ILE A 74 3.04 -10.65 -3.53
CA ILE A 74 3.38 -9.31 -3.06
C ILE A 74 4.03 -8.50 -4.18
N ALA A 75 5.02 -9.06 -4.88
CA ALA A 75 5.65 -8.39 -6.01
C ALA A 75 4.60 -8.00 -7.07
N LEU A 76 3.77 -8.96 -7.49
CA LEU A 76 2.68 -8.71 -8.44
C LEU A 76 1.69 -7.67 -7.93
N HIS A 77 1.32 -7.72 -6.65
CA HIS A 77 0.44 -6.71 -6.06
C HIS A 77 1.04 -5.31 -6.16
N VAL A 78 2.33 -5.14 -5.89
CA VAL A 78 3.00 -3.85 -6.01
C VAL A 78 3.01 -3.33 -7.44
N ARG A 79 3.21 -4.22 -8.43
CA ARG A 79 3.23 -3.84 -9.85
C ARG A 79 1.85 -3.47 -10.40
N ASP A 80 0.84 -4.29 -10.07
CA ASP A 80 -0.41 -4.34 -10.82
C ASP A 80 -1.59 -3.66 -10.10
N ASP A 81 -1.49 -3.44 -8.77
CA ASP A 81 -2.59 -2.84 -8.00
C ASP A 81 -2.67 -1.32 -8.21
N ARG A 82 -3.85 -0.82 -8.60
CA ARG A 82 -4.06 0.60 -8.93
C ARG A 82 -3.99 1.54 -7.72
N LEU A 83 -4.30 1.06 -6.51
CA LEU A 83 -4.16 1.85 -5.28
C LEU A 83 -2.69 1.98 -4.92
N VAL A 84 -1.90 0.91 -5.12
CA VAL A 84 -0.44 0.93 -4.91
C VAL A 84 0.23 1.80 -5.96
N ALA A 85 -0.14 1.63 -7.24
CA ALA A 85 0.38 2.39 -8.37
C ALA A 85 0.20 3.91 -8.23
N TRP A 86 -0.80 4.35 -7.46
CA TRP A 86 -1.00 5.77 -7.12
C TRP A 86 0.26 6.43 -6.54
N GLY A 87 1.10 5.67 -5.80
CA GLY A 87 2.35 6.17 -5.23
C GLY A 87 3.32 6.76 -6.25
N TRP A 88 3.33 6.27 -7.49
CA TRP A 88 4.19 6.77 -8.59
C TRP A 88 3.49 7.78 -9.51
N ALA A 89 2.17 7.94 -9.39
CA ALA A 89 1.39 8.94 -10.13
C ALA A 89 0.44 9.71 -9.19
N PRO A 90 1.00 10.42 -8.18
CA PRO A 90 0.18 11.02 -7.15
C PRO A 90 -0.60 12.23 -7.67
N GLY A 91 -1.54 12.72 -6.86
CA GLY A 91 -2.25 13.97 -7.12
C GLY A 91 -1.32 15.21 -7.08
N PRO A 92 -1.83 16.40 -7.43
CA PRO A 92 -1.04 17.63 -7.50
C PRO A 92 -0.21 17.92 -6.24
N ASP A 93 0.98 18.48 -6.44
CA ASP A 93 1.94 18.92 -5.41
C ASP A 93 2.42 17.83 -4.45
N ARG A 94 2.48 16.58 -4.92
CA ARG A 94 3.09 15.45 -4.21
C ARG A 94 4.28 14.92 -4.98
N GLU A 95 5.36 14.63 -4.27
CA GLU A 95 6.52 13.92 -4.83
C GLU A 95 6.13 12.46 -5.11
N PRO A 96 6.32 11.96 -6.34
CA PRO A 96 6.16 10.54 -6.64
C PRO A 96 7.13 9.69 -5.82
N ALA A 97 6.74 8.45 -5.54
CA ALA A 97 7.68 7.46 -5.03
C ALA A 97 8.89 7.32 -5.99
N PRO A 98 10.09 7.01 -5.46
CA PRO A 98 11.26 6.80 -6.29
C PRO A 98 11.04 5.64 -7.28
N ASP A 99 11.78 5.70 -8.39
CA ASP A 99 11.77 4.70 -9.45
C ASP A 99 10.37 4.44 -10.04
N SER A 100 9.91 3.19 -10.02
CA SER A 100 8.63 2.77 -10.58
C SER A 100 8.08 1.53 -9.88
N ALA A 101 6.80 1.23 -10.12
CA ALA A 101 6.17 -0.02 -9.67
C ALA A 101 6.89 -1.25 -10.27
N GLU A 102 7.33 -1.18 -11.53
CA GLU A 102 8.08 -2.25 -12.20
C GLU A 102 9.45 -2.48 -11.56
N ALA A 103 10.19 -1.39 -11.27
CA ALA A 103 11.48 -1.49 -10.60
C ALA A 103 11.33 -2.09 -9.19
N THR A 104 10.26 -1.71 -8.48
CA THR A 104 9.98 -2.25 -7.14
C THR A 104 9.57 -3.72 -7.20
N TYR A 105 8.79 -4.12 -8.19
CA TYR A 105 8.48 -5.52 -8.49
C TYR A 105 9.76 -6.35 -8.67
N GLN A 106 10.67 -5.88 -9.54
CA GLN A 106 11.92 -6.58 -9.81
C GLN A 106 12.78 -6.67 -8.55
N ALA A 107 12.87 -5.60 -7.75
CA ALA A 107 13.60 -5.60 -6.49
C ALA A 107 13.07 -6.62 -5.49
N ILE A 108 11.74 -6.80 -5.40
CA ILE A 108 11.12 -7.82 -4.53
C ILE A 108 11.42 -9.23 -5.05
N GLU A 109 11.33 -9.47 -6.36
CA GLU A 109 11.66 -10.76 -6.96
C GLU A 109 13.14 -11.12 -6.74
N ASP A 110 14.06 -10.18 -6.93
CA ASP A 110 15.50 -10.38 -6.71
C ASP A 110 15.80 -10.67 -5.23
N TRP A 111 15.19 -9.92 -4.32
CA TRP A 111 15.30 -10.15 -2.88
C TRP A 111 14.74 -11.53 -2.50
N ALA A 112 13.60 -11.94 -3.07
CA ALA A 112 13.01 -13.26 -2.83
C ALA A 112 13.90 -14.39 -3.36
N ALA A 113 14.47 -14.24 -4.56
CA ALA A 113 15.41 -15.20 -5.15
C ALA A 113 16.71 -15.33 -4.32
N ALA A 114 17.13 -14.24 -3.67
CA ALA A 114 18.26 -14.23 -2.73
C ALA A 114 17.92 -14.79 -1.32
N GLY A 115 16.73 -15.38 -1.13
CA GLY A 115 16.31 -16.01 0.12
C GLY A 115 15.52 -15.10 1.07
N ALA A 116 15.13 -13.89 0.62
CA ALA A 116 14.31 -12.95 1.37
C ALA A 116 14.86 -12.62 2.76
N SER A 117 16.17 -12.43 2.86
CA SER A 117 16.86 -12.15 4.12
C SER A 117 16.42 -10.81 4.71
N CYS A 118 16.19 -10.77 6.03
CA CYS A 118 15.87 -9.53 6.73
C CYS A 118 17.15 -8.81 7.18
N PRO A 119 17.16 -7.47 7.20
CA PRO A 119 18.25 -6.72 7.80
C PRO A 119 18.33 -6.99 9.31
N PRO A 120 19.49 -6.79 9.94
CA PRO A 120 19.61 -6.86 11.40
C PRO A 120 18.66 -5.85 12.06
N GLY A 121 18.08 -6.24 13.21
CA GLY A 121 17.21 -5.36 13.98
C GLY A 121 17.97 -4.13 14.47
N GLN A 122 17.44 -2.95 14.19
CA GLN A 122 17.83 -1.66 14.80
C GLN A 122 16.69 -1.19 15.68
#